data_AF-A0A1Q4WFK7-F1
#
_entry.id   AF-A0A1Q4WFK7-F1
#
_cell.length_a   1.000
_cell.length_b   1.000
_cell.length_c   1.000
_cell.angle_alpha   90.00
_cell.angle_beta   90.00
_cell.angle_gamma   90.00
#
_symmetry.space_group_name_H-M   'P 1'
#
loop_
_entity.id
_entity.type
_entity.pdbx_description
1 polymer ?
#
loop_
_entity_poly.entity_id
_entity_poly.type
_entity_poly.pdbx_seq_one_letter_code
_entity_poly.pdbx_strand_id
1 'polypeptide(L)'
;MTTRTLGPIAHGTLTGYNQHRNRRVPIPETDECGCRAAFTASRRERAAARASRSAHEWNRGLTGERPPIPSRPLATACPTAACGQDVAAPEVAGPGWVYARVIGSAEPGRWYCSGSCSTYGIALAELRPAEGGTR
;
A
#
# COMPACT_ATOMS: atom_id res chain seq x y z
N MET A 1 -38.36 -1.89 -12.10
CA MET A 1 -37.24 -2.33 -11.23
C MET A 1 -37.29 -3.83 -11.15
N THR A 2 -36.40 -4.53 -11.86
CA THR A 2 -36.38 -5.99 -11.90
C THR A 2 -35.66 -6.50 -10.65
N THR A 3 -36.43 -7.04 -9.69
CA THR A 3 -35.88 -7.78 -8.56
C THR A 3 -35.20 -9.03 -9.10
N ARG A 4 -33.87 -8.99 -9.22
CA ARG A 4 -33.07 -10.15 -9.61
C ARG A 4 -33.10 -11.14 -8.45
N THR A 5 -33.98 -12.13 -8.53
CA THR A 5 -33.99 -13.27 -7.61
C THR A 5 -32.62 -13.95 -7.69
N LEU A 6 -31.89 -13.94 -6.58
CA LEU A 6 -30.60 -14.60 -6.50
C LEU A 6 -30.83 -16.11 -6.39
N GLY A 7 -30.33 -16.88 -7.37
CA GLY A 7 -30.42 -18.35 -7.36
C GLY A 7 -29.72 -18.98 -6.15
N PRO A 8 -29.90 -20.30 -5.92
CA PRO A 8 -29.40 -21.01 -4.73
C PRO A 8 -27.88 -20.87 -4.53
N ILE A 9 -27.42 -21.07 -3.28
CA ILE A 9 -25.99 -21.06 -2.96
C ILE A 9 -25.37 -22.41 -3.39
N ALA A 10 -24.24 -22.34 -4.10
CA ALA A 10 -23.48 -23.50 -4.55
C ALA A 10 -22.59 -24.05 -3.41
N HIS A 11 -23.20 -24.72 -2.44
CA HIS A 11 -22.51 -25.31 -1.27
C HIS A 11 -21.35 -26.24 -1.66
N GLY A 12 -20.35 -26.35 -0.80
CA GLY A 12 -19.15 -27.16 -1.01
C GLY A 12 -18.13 -26.59 -2.01
N THR A 13 -18.33 -25.35 -2.49
CA THR A 13 -17.48 -24.75 -3.51
C THR A 13 -16.93 -23.38 -3.10
N LEU A 14 -15.83 -22.96 -3.75
CA LEU A 14 -15.31 -21.60 -3.61
C LEU A 14 -16.35 -20.54 -4.05
N THR A 15 -17.14 -20.87 -5.06
CA THR A 15 -18.25 -20.03 -5.53
C THR A 15 -19.31 -19.86 -4.44
N GLY A 16 -19.68 -20.94 -3.75
CA GLY A 16 -20.59 -20.91 -2.61
C GLY A 16 -20.07 -20.06 -1.47
N TYR A 17 -18.79 -20.18 -1.12
CA TYR A 17 -18.15 -19.31 -0.12
C TYR A 17 -18.28 -17.82 -0.48
N ASN A 18 -18.01 -17.46 -1.74
CA ASN A 18 -18.16 -16.09 -2.21
C ASN A 18 -19.62 -15.63 -2.19
N GLN A 19 -20.58 -16.51 -2.48
CA GLN A 19 -22.00 -16.20 -2.40
C GLN A 19 -22.44 -15.92 -0.95
N HIS A 20 -22.01 -16.73 0.03
CA HIS A 20 -22.24 -16.46 1.46
C HIS A 20 -21.69 -15.08 1.86
N ARG A 21 -20.43 -14.80 1.49
CA ARG A 21 -19.77 -13.51 1.79
C ARG A 21 -20.50 -12.33 1.17
N ASN A 22 -20.80 -12.39 -0.13
CA ASN A 22 -21.39 -11.27 -0.87
C ASN A 22 -22.87 -11.04 -0.49
N ARG A 23 -23.60 -12.10 -0.16
CA ARG A 23 -25.02 -12.04 0.23
C ARG A 23 -25.21 -11.93 1.74
N ARG A 24 -24.12 -11.91 2.51
CA ARG A 24 -24.11 -11.84 3.98
C ARG A 24 -24.91 -12.97 4.64
N VAL A 25 -24.94 -14.15 4.02
CA VAL A 25 -25.53 -15.35 4.62
C VAL A 25 -24.45 -16.03 5.45
N PRO A 26 -24.62 -16.22 6.77
CA PRO A 26 -23.60 -16.84 7.59
C PRO A 26 -23.34 -18.29 7.15
N ILE A 27 -22.08 -18.71 7.26
CA ILE A 27 -21.70 -20.12 7.16
C ILE A 27 -21.71 -20.66 8.59
N PRO A 28 -22.48 -21.72 8.90
CA PRO A 28 -22.49 -22.33 10.24
C PRO A 28 -21.09 -22.65 10.74
N GLU A 29 -20.88 -22.62 12.06
CA GLU A 29 -19.57 -22.92 12.66
C GLU A 29 -19.11 -24.34 12.38
N THR A 30 -20.05 -25.29 12.29
CA THR A 30 -19.81 -26.69 11.93
C THR A 30 -19.38 -26.88 10.46
N ASP A 31 -19.45 -25.82 9.64
CA ASP A 31 -19.20 -25.85 8.19
C ASP A 31 -19.91 -27.01 7.46
N GLU A 32 -21.12 -27.37 7.88
CA GLU A 32 -21.92 -28.43 7.26
C GLU A 32 -22.13 -28.20 5.75
N CYS A 33 -22.15 -26.94 5.32
CA CYS A 33 -22.29 -26.60 3.92
C CYS A 33 -20.96 -26.69 3.12
N GLY A 34 -19.82 -26.98 3.77
CA GLY A 34 -18.51 -27.25 3.17
C GLY A 34 -17.82 -26.07 2.47
N CYS A 35 -18.39 -24.87 2.54
CA CYS A 35 -17.89 -23.71 1.82
C CYS A 35 -16.59 -23.16 2.44
N ARG A 36 -16.42 -23.25 3.76
CA ARG A 36 -15.19 -22.79 4.44
C ARG A 36 -14.04 -23.75 4.17
N ALA A 37 -14.30 -25.05 4.14
CA ALA A 37 -13.35 -26.07 3.72
C ALA A 37 -12.88 -25.84 2.28
N ALA A 38 -13.80 -25.62 1.33
CA ALA A 38 -13.48 -25.34 -0.07
C ALA A 38 -12.61 -24.07 -0.24
N PHE A 39 -12.92 -23.00 0.51
CA PHE A 39 -12.09 -21.79 0.51
C PHE A 39 -10.68 -22.05 1.05
N THR A 40 -10.57 -22.82 2.13
CA THR A 40 -9.29 -23.17 2.75
C THR A 40 -8.43 -24.02 1.82
N ALA A 41 -9.03 -25.02 1.16
CA ALA A 41 -8.37 -25.83 0.15
C ALA A 41 -7.81 -24.96 -1.00
N SER A 42 -8.64 -24.07 -1.57
CA SER A 42 -8.18 -23.16 -2.63
C SER A 42 -7.06 -22.22 -2.16
N ARG A 43 -7.08 -21.75 -0.91
CA ARG A 43 -5.96 -20.97 -0.35
C ARG A 43 -4.68 -21.79 -0.25
N ARG A 44 -4.77 -23.03 0.19
CA ARG A 44 -3.61 -23.95 0.27
C ARG A 44 -3.03 -24.23 -1.11
N GLU A 45 -3.87 -24.51 -2.11
CA GLU A 45 -3.45 -24.70 -3.50
C GLU A 45 -2.73 -23.47 -4.06
N ARG A 46 -3.29 -22.27 -3.87
CA ARG A 46 -2.64 -21.02 -4.31
C ARG A 46 -1.34 -20.75 -3.58
N ALA A 47 -1.25 -21.09 -2.29
CA ALA A 47 -0.02 -20.97 -1.52
C ALA A 47 1.05 -21.94 -2.03
N ALA A 48 0.69 -23.20 -2.27
CA ALA A 48 1.56 -24.20 -2.87
C ALA A 48 2.04 -23.78 -4.27
N ALA A 49 1.14 -23.28 -5.12
CA ALA A 49 1.48 -22.77 -6.45
C ALA A 49 2.35 -21.49 -6.43
N ARG A 50 2.35 -20.73 -5.33
CA ARG A 50 3.29 -19.62 -5.14
C ARG A 50 4.63 -20.10 -4.63
N ALA A 51 4.65 -21.08 -3.72
CA ALA A 51 5.86 -21.68 -3.19
C ALA A 51 6.62 -22.50 -4.25
N SER A 52 5.91 -23.11 -5.21
CA SER A 52 6.50 -23.89 -6.30
C SER A 52 7.05 -23.02 -7.43
N ARG A 53 6.68 -21.74 -7.52
CA ARG A 53 7.29 -20.81 -8.48
C ARG A 53 8.70 -20.51 -8.01
N SER A 54 9.67 -21.20 -8.62
CA SER A 54 11.08 -20.92 -8.39
C SER A 54 11.35 -19.44 -8.66
N ALA A 55 12.34 -18.86 -7.97
CA ALA A 55 12.76 -17.48 -8.23
C ALA A 55 13.06 -17.26 -9.72
N HIS A 56 13.56 -18.31 -10.40
CA HIS A 56 13.79 -18.37 -11.85
C HIS A 56 12.53 -18.15 -12.69
N GLU A 57 11.39 -18.72 -12.30
CA GLU A 57 10.11 -18.51 -13.00
C GLU A 57 9.58 -17.09 -12.77
N TRP A 58 9.76 -16.55 -11.56
CA TRP A 58 9.33 -15.20 -11.22
C TRP A 58 10.18 -14.11 -11.90
N ASN A 59 11.51 -14.26 -11.93
CA ASN A 59 12.44 -13.30 -12.52
C ASN A 59 12.82 -13.62 -13.98
N ARG A 60 12.23 -14.68 -14.58
CA ARG A 60 12.57 -15.16 -15.94
C ARG A 60 14.06 -15.46 -16.13
N GLY A 61 14.72 -16.01 -15.12
CA GLY A 61 16.14 -16.34 -15.15
C GLY A 61 17.08 -15.13 -15.07
N LEU A 62 16.56 -13.94 -14.72
CA LEU A 62 17.42 -12.78 -14.44
C LEU A 62 18.27 -13.08 -13.20
N THR A 63 19.58 -13.11 -13.40
CA THR A 63 20.60 -13.26 -12.35
C THR A 63 21.55 -12.07 -12.39
N GLY A 64 22.21 -11.77 -11.27
CA GLY A 64 23.20 -10.68 -11.18
C GLY A 64 22.75 -9.48 -10.35
N GLU A 65 23.65 -8.48 -10.27
CA GLU A 65 23.47 -7.23 -9.54
C GLU A 65 22.25 -6.45 -10.08
N ARG A 66 21.43 -5.90 -9.19
CA ARG A 66 20.32 -5.03 -9.60
C ARG A 66 20.92 -3.80 -10.31
N PRO A 67 20.48 -3.48 -11.55
CA PRO A 67 20.98 -2.28 -12.21
C PRO A 67 20.63 -1.06 -11.34
N PRO A 68 21.55 -0.09 -11.20
CA PRO A 68 21.25 1.14 -10.49
C PRO A 68 20.07 1.80 -11.21
N ILE A 69 18.96 1.96 -10.48
CA ILE A 69 17.85 2.75 -11.00
C ILE A 69 18.36 4.19 -10.99
N PRO A 70 18.49 4.85 -12.16
CA PRO A 70 18.92 6.24 -12.17
C PRO A 70 17.94 7.01 -11.29
N SER A 71 18.48 7.76 -10.32
CA SER A 71 17.68 8.73 -9.59
C SER A 71 17.14 9.68 -10.64
N ARG A 72 15.85 9.55 -10.97
CA ARG A 72 15.19 10.53 -11.81
C ARG A 72 15.40 11.87 -11.08
N PRO A 73 15.93 12.91 -11.76
CA PRO A 73 16.05 14.20 -11.12
C PRO A 73 14.65 14.55 -10.61
N LEU A 74 14.55 14.72 -9.30
CA LEU A 74 13.39 15.32 -8.68
C LEU A 74 13.13 16.59 -9.47
N ALA A 75 11.89 16.69 -9.96
CA ALA A 75 11.46 17.69 -10.91
C ALA A 75 12.08 19.05 -10.61
N THR A 76 12.43 19.79 -11.68
CA THR A 76 12.86 21.20 -11.68
C THR A 76 12.42 21.92 -10.40
N ALA A 77 13.38 22.52 -9.70
CA ALA A 77 13.14 23.25 -8.46
C ALA A 77 11.83 24.03 -8.56
N CYS A 78 10.94 23.84 -7.56
CA CYS A 78 9.63 24.49 -7.56
C CYS A 78 9.82 26.00 -7.79
N PRO A 79 9.18 26.61 -8.80
CA PRO A 79 9.39 28.02 -9.10
C PRO A 79 8.83 28.94 -8.00
N THR A 80 8.00 28.40 -7.11
CA THR A 80 7.47 29.13 -5.95
C THR A 80 8.61 29.49 -5.01
N ALA A 81 8.89 30.79 -4.90
CA ALA A 81 9.89 31.33 -3.99
C ALA A 81 9.69 30.78 -2.58
N ALA A 82 10.78 30.37 -1.93
CA ALA A 82 10.82 29.76 -0.60
C ALA A 82 10.24 28.32 -0.47
N CYS A 83 9.77 27.69 -1.54
CA CYS A 83 9.34 26.29 -1.48
C CYS A 83 10.53 25.34 -1.25
N GLY A 84 10.40 24.46 -0.27
CA GLY A 84 11.42 23.50 0.15
C GLY A 84 12.55 24.10 0.99
N GLN A 85 12.45 25.36 1.42
CA GLN A 85 13.46 25.98 2.26
C GLN A 85 13.46 25.40 3.68
N ASP A 86 14.67 25.21 4.21
CA ASP A 86 14.88 24.82 5.60
C ASP A 86 14.50 25.97 6.52
N VAL A 87 13.65 25.68 7.51
CA VAL A 87 13.36 26.63 8.58
C VAL A 87 13.50 25.93 9.92
N ALA A 88 14.29 26.53 10.82
CA ALA A 88 14.52 25.97 12.15
C ALA A 88 13.25 26.02 13.04
N ALA A 89 12.34 26.97 12.75
CA ALA A 89 11.08 27.13 13.46
C ALA A 89 9.95 27.48 12.46
N PRO A 90 8.72 26.96 12.65
CA PRO A 90 7.59 27.35 11.83
C PRO A 90 7.10 28.75 12.25
N GLU A 91 7.57 29.79 11.57
CA GLU A 91 6.84 31.06 11.53
C GLU A 91 5.51 30.85 10.79
N VAL A 92 4.44 31.55 11.16
CA VAL A 92 3.14 31.39 10.52
C VAL A 92 3.23 31.82 9.06
N ALA A 93 3.33 30.85 8.16
CA ALA A 93 3.26 31.11 6.73
C ALA A 93 1.82 31.43 6.31
N GLY A 94 1.67 32.25 5.27
CA GLY A 94 0.37 32.62 4.72
C GLY A 94 -0.39 31.42 4.11
N PRO A 95 -1.63 31.63 3.65
CA PRO A 95 -2.43 30.58 3.03
C PRO A 95 -1.70 29.87 1.87
N GLY A 96 -1.89 28.55 1.74
CA GLY A 96 -1.29 27.75 0.66
C GLY A 96 0.10 27.19 0.97
N TRP A 97 0.59 27.36 2.20
CA TRP A 97 1.85 26.82 2.68
C TRP A 97 1.62 25.68 3.68
N VAL A 98 2.47 24.66 3.59
CA VAL A 98 2.44 23.49 4.47
C VAL A 98 3.83 23.28 5.05
N TYR A 99 3.92 23.27 6.38
CA TYR A 99 5.15 22.91 7.08
C TYR A 99 5.20 21.40 7.23
N ALA A 100 6.19 20.76 6.62
CA ALA A 100 6.40 19.32 6.74
C ALA A 100 7.54 19.05 7.72
N ARG A 101 7.20 18.39 8.82
CA ARG A 101 8.14 17.86 9.80
C ARG A 101 7.59 16.54 10.33
N VAL A 102 8.38 15.48 10.26
CA VAL A 102 8.03 14.15 10.80
C VAL A 102 8.87 13.90 12.04
N ILE A 103 8.21 13.52 13.14
CA ILE A 103 8.90 13.22 14.40
C ILE A 103 9.77 11.98 14.21
N GLY A 104 11.03 12.07 14.63
CA GLY A 104 11.99 10.97 14.45
C GLY A 104 12.56 10.87 13.04
N SER A 105 12.32 11.87 12.18
CA SER A 105 13.02 12.01 10.90
C SER A 105 14.36 12.75 11.08
N ALA A 106 15.36 12.36 10.29
CA ALA A 106 16.60 13.12 10.09
C ALA A 106 16.38 14.35 9.20
N GLU A 107 15.26 14.42 8.46
CA GLU A 107 14.96 15.59 7.65
C GLU A 107 14.57 16.79 8.52
N PRO A 108 15.21 17.95 8.30
CA PRO A 108 14.78 19.19 8.93
C PRO A 108 13.37 19.57 8.47
N GLY A 109 12.67 20.32 9.31
CA GLY A 109 11.37 20.87 8.93
C GLY A 109 11.51 21.90 7.81
N ARG A 110 10.66 21.80 6.79
CA ARG A 110 10.68 22.67 5.61
C ARG A 110 9.28 23.16 5.28
N TRP A 111 9.19 24.37 4.74
CA TRP A 111 7.95 24.90 4.15
C TRP A 111 7.82 24.48 2.70
N TYR A 112 6.63 24.00 2.33
CA TYR A 112 6.30 23.64 0.95
C TYR A 112 5.06 24.39 0.51
N CYS A 113 5.00 24.76 -0.76
CA CYS A 113 3.72 25.15 -1.35
C CYS A 113 2.77 23.93 -1.33
N SER A 114 1.48 24.20 -1.25
CA SER A 114 0.44 23.17 -1.20
C SER A 114 0.49 22.17 -2.37
N GLY A 115 -0.19 21.04 -2.21
CA GLY A 115 -0.28 20.01 -3.24
C GLY A 115 0.98 19.15 -3.32
N SER A 116 1.47 18.89 -4.53
CA SER A 116 2.54 17.91 -4.78
C SER A 116 3.83 18.16 -3.99
N CYS A 117 4.21 19.42 -3.78
CA CYS A 117 5.41 19.78 -3.01
C CYS A 117 5.29 19.40 -1.54
N SER A 118 4.13 19.65 -0.91
CA SER A 118 3.88 19.22 0.46
C SER A 118 3.89 17.69 0.62
N THR A 119 3.28 16.96 -0.32
CA THR A 119 3.33 15.49 -0.34
C THR A 119 4.76 14.96 -0.49
N TYR A 120 5.55 15.57 -1.38
CA TYR A 120 6.95 15.24 -1.55
C TYR A 120 7.75 15.47 -0.24
N GLY A 121 7.56 16.63 0.41
CA GLY A 121 8.24 16.96 1.65
C GLY A 121 7.96 15.97 2.79
N ILE A 122 6.71 15.55 2.93
CA ILE A 122 6.32 14.52 3.91
C ILE A 122 6.97 13.19 3.57
N ALA A 123 6.87 12.74 2.30
CA ALA A 123 7.47 11.49 1.87
C ALA A 123 8.99 11.46 2.05
N LEU A 124 9.69 12.58 1.80
CA LEU A 124 11.12 12.68 2.02
C LEU A 124 11.49 12.49 3.49
N ALA A 125 10.72 13.10 4.40
CA ALA A 125 10.94 12.98 5.84
C ALA A 125 10.67 11.56 6.36
N GLU A 126 9.63 10.89 5.86
CA GLU A 126 9.31 9.48 6.19
C GLU A 126 10.42 8.51 5.76
N LEU A 127 11.07 8.77 4.61
CA LEU A 127 12.11 7.90 4.06
C LEU A 127 13.47 8.04 4.75
N ARG A 128 13.63 9.03 5.63
CA ARG A 128 14.91 9.37 6.28
C ARG A 128 14.73 9.41 7.80
N PRO A 129 14.68 8.24 8.47
CA PRO A 129 14.62 8.21 9.93
C PRO A 129 15.91 8.79 10.53
N ALA A 130 15.78 9.44 11.69
CA ALA A 130 16.91 9.86 12.49
C ALA A 130 17.67 8.63 12.99
N GLU A 131 19.00 8.62 12.85
CA GLU A 131 19.82 7.57 13.45
C GLU A 131 19.66 7.64 14.98
N GLY A 132 19.17 6.55 15.59
CA GLY A 132 18.94 6.46 17.03
C GLY A 132 17.48 6.37 17.49
N GLY A 133 16.52 6.06 16.61
CA GLY A 133 15.17 5.67 17.02
C GLY A 133 15.15 4.33 17.75
N THR A 134 15.51 4.32 19.04
CA THR A 134 15.32 3.17 19.92
C THR A 134 13.84 2.82 20.00
N ARG A 135 13.56 1.58 19.60
CA ARG A 135 12.28 0.89 19.77
C ARG A 135 12.11 0.44 21.22
#